data_AF-Q5JEV7-F1
#
_entry.id   AF-Q5JEV7-F1
#
_cell.length_a   1.000
_cell.length_b   1.000
_cell.length_c   1.000
_cell.angle_alpha   90.00
_cell.angle_beta   90.00
_cell.angle_gamma   90.00
#
_symmetry.space_group_name_H-M   'P 1'
#
loop_
_entity.id
_entity.type
_entity.pdbx_description
1 polymer ?
#
loop_
_entity_poly.entity_id
_entity_poly.type
_entity_poly.pdbx_seq_one_letter_code
_entity_poly.pdbx_strand_id
1 'polypeptide(L)'
;MNWKKQLREDGYLEIQGFRIELTLDNTFLDLDYIPRIIVYDEKTSRWYVLRNPIPKGKTLEENWDNAVEVLEMIVKGEIEPNLGDEDVSNRFLRVLKRNLL
;
A
#
# COMPACT_ATOMS: atom_id res chain seq x y z
N MET A 1 10.49 11.98 -7.60
CA MET A 1 9.19 11.63 -8.21
C MET A 1 8.09 11.93 -7.21
N ASN A 2 6.95 12.51 -7.60
CA ASN A 2 5.82 12.69 -6.68
C ASN A 2 4.95 11.42 -6.65
N TRP A 3 5.51 10.35 -6.10
CA TRP A 3 4.87 9.03 -6.08
C TRP A 3 3.56 9.05 -5.29
N LYS A 4 3.46 9.91 -4.27
CA LYS A 4 2.24 10.10 -3.47
C LYS A 4 1.09 10.57 -4.34
N LYS A 5 1.31 11.62 -5.13
CA LYS A 5 0.31 12.14 -6.06
C LYS A 5 -0.09 11.09 -7.11
N GLN A 6 0.89 10.37 -7.68
CA GLN A 6 0.62 9.32 -8.66
C GLN A 6 -0.23 8.20 -8.08
N LEU A 7 0.18 7.61 -6.94
CA LEU A 7 -0.57 6.54 -6.29
C LEU A 7 -1.99 7.00 -5.92
N ARG A 8 -2.13 8.27 -5.54
CA ARG A 8 -3.41 8.87 -5.14
C ARG A 8 -4.38 9.15 -6.29
N GLU A 9 -3.87 9.54 -7.46
CA GLU A 9 -4.66 9.88 -8.65
C GLU A 9 -4.91 8.64 -9.53
N ASP A 10 -3.88 7.83 -9.76
CA ASP A 10 -3.95 6.67 -10.65
C ASP A 10 -4.46 5.42 -9.92
N GLY A 11 -4.41 5.41 -8.58
CA GLY A 11 -4.78 4.27 -7.74
C GLY A 11 -3.73 3.16 -7.68
N TYR A 12 -2.62 3.30 -8.43
CA TYR A 12 -1.53 2.34 -8.41
C TYR A 12 -0.15 2.98 -8.62
N LEU A 13 0.89 2.21 -8.31
CA LEU A 13 2.29 2.56 -8.51
C LEU A 13 3.09 1.31 -8.85
N GLU A 14 3.87 1.35 -9.92
CA GLU A 14 4.78 0.27 -10.32
C GLU A 14 6.22 0.65 -10.00
N ILE A 15 6.90 -0.19 -9.22
CA ILE A 15 8.30 -0.01 -8.83
C ILE A 15 9.03 -1.36 -8.82
N GLN A 16 10.02 -1.48 -9.70
CA GLN A 16 11.05 -2.53 -9.69
C GLN A 16 10.57 -3.90 -9.17
N GLY A 17 9.75 -4.59 -9.97
CA GLY A 17 9.26 -5.93 -9.63
C GLY A 17 8.04 -5.95 -8.71
N PHE A 18 7.52 -4.79 -8.31
CA PHE A 18 6.32 -4.66 -7.51
C PHE A 18 5.30 -3.72 -8.15
N ARG A 19 4.02 -4.03 -7.99
CA ARG A 19 2.91 -3.12 -8.24
C ARG A 19 2.11 -2.94 -6.96
N ILE A 20 1.91 -1.70 -6.56
CA ILE A 20 1.18 -1.30 -5.36
C ILE A 20 -0.15 -0.74 -5.83
N GLU A 21 -1.27 -1.17 -5.26
CA GLU A 21 -2.59 -0.62 -5.56
C GLU A 21 -3.35 -0.23 -4.30
N LEU A 22 -4.09 0.85 -4.41
CA LEU A 22 -5.11 1.24 -3.45
C LEU A 22 -6.39 0.46 -3.75
N THR A 23 -6.98 -0.15 -2.72
CA THR A 23 -8.22 -0.91 -2.86
C THR A 23 -9.10 -0.77 -1.63
N LEU A 24 -10.35 -1.21 -1.73
CA LEU A 24 -11.30 -1.23 -0.62
C LEU A 24 -11.66 -2.68 -0.31
N ASP A 25 -11.72 -3.00 0.98
CA ASP A 25 -12.30 -4.27 1.42
C ASP A 25 -13.82 -4.16 1.33
N ASN A 26 -14.45 -4.99 0.50
CA ASN A 26 -15.91 -5.10 0.45
C ASN A 26 -16.34 -6.21 1.40
N THR A 27 -16.33 -5.93 2.70
CA THR A 27 -16.95 -6.84 3.67
C THR A 27 -18.47 -6.66 3.59
N PHE A 28 -19.17 -7.79 3.46
CA PHE A 28 -20.60 -7.87 3.17
C PHE A 28 -21.45 -7.04 4.14
N LEU A 29 -22.38 -6.26 3.57
CA LEU A 29 -23.41 -5.45 4.23
C LEU A 29 -22.87 -4.24 5.02
N ASP A 30 -23.28 -3.07 4.53
CA ASP A 30 -23.26 -1.75 5.18
C ASP A 30 -21.96 -0.93 5.12
N LEU A 31 -21.87 -0.11 4.04
CA LEU A 31 -21.34 1.26 3.94
C LEU A 31 -19.92 1.60 4.44
N ASP A 32 -19.19 0.66 5.01
CA ASP A 32 -17.86 0.88 5.57
C ASP A 32 -16.79 0.61 4.51
N TYR A 33 -16.37 1.64 3.79
CA TYR A 33 -15.21 1.59 2.92
C TYR A 33 -13.94 1.42 3.78
N ILE A 34 -13.40 0.20 3.82
CA ILE A 34 -12.16 -0.09 4.55
C ILE A 34 -10.99 0.05 3.59
N PRO A 35 -10.11 1.06 3.75
CA PRO A 35 -8.97 1.24 2.86
C PRO A 35 -7.96 0.11 3.04
N ARG A 36 -7.42 -0.36 1.91
CA ARG A 36 -6.42 -1.41 1.83
C ARG A 36 -5.35 -1.03 0.81
N ILE A 37 -4.15 -1.58 1.02
CA ILE A 37 -3.09 -1.59 0.02
C ILE A 37 -2.82 -3.04 -0.32
N ILE A 38 -2.82 -3.36 -1.62
CA ILE A 38 -2.37 -4.65 -2.13
C ILE A 38 -1.09 -4.46 -2.92
N VAL A 39 -0.22 -5.46 -2.84
CA VAL A 39 1.10 -5.45 -3.47
C VAL A 39 1.24 -6.72 -4.28
N TYR A 40 1.39 -6.57 -5.59
CA TYR A 40 1.80 -7.64 -6.48
C TYR A 40 3.33 -7.72 -6.46
N ASP A 41 3.87 -8.93 -6.29
CA ASP A 41 5.30 -9.22 -6.39
C ASP A 41 5.55 -10.10 -7.62
N GLU A 42 6.26 -9.56 -8.61
CA GLU A 42 6.57 -10.27 -9.85
C GLU A 42 7.36 -11.55 -9.60
N LYS A 43 8.26 -11.55 -8.59
CA LYS A 43 9.12 -12.70 -8.28
C LYS A 43 8.31 -13.92 -7.87
N THR A 44 7.24 -13.71 -7.11
CA THR A 44 6.36 -14.79 -6.67
C THR A 44 5.08 -14.91 -7.50
N SER A 45 4.83 -13.94 -8.39
CA SER A 45 3.63 -13.83 -9.24
C SER A 45 2.33 -13.88 -8.42
N ARG A 46 2.32 -13.19 -7.28
CA ARG A 46 1.22 -13.22 -6.29
C ARG A 46 0.91 -11.84 -5.75
N TRP A 47 -0.34 -11.66 -5.33
CA TRP A 47 -0.80 -10.50 -4.59
C TRP A 47 -0.71 -10.76 -3.08
N TYR A 48 -0.28 -9.73 -2.36
CA TYR A 48 -0.18 -9.69 -0.91
C TYR A 48 -0.95 -8.50 -0.39
N VAL A 49 -1.70 -8.68 0.70
CA VAL A 49 -2.36 -7.57 1.40
C VAL A 49 -1.34 -6.96 2.35
N LEU A 50 -1.18 -5.63 2.31
CA LEU A 50 -0.46 -4.90 3.35
C LEU A 50 -1.33 -4.87 4.62
N ARG A 51 -0.92 -5.62 5.63
CA ARG A 51 -1.64 -5.85 6.88
C ARG A 51 -1.43 -4.76 7.92
N ASN A 52 -0.61 -3.75 7.61
CA ASN A 52 -0.49 -2.55 8.45
C ASN A 52 -1.88 -1.91 8.62
N PRO A 53 -2.23 -1.45 9.82
CA PRO A 53 -3.51 -0.79 10.05
C PRO A 53 -3.56 0.52 9.27
N ILE A 54 -4.63 0.72 8.50
CA ILE A 54 -4.92 1.97 7.80
C ILE A 54 -6.15 2.62 8.46
N PRO A 55 -6.04 3.85 8.97
CA PRO A 55 -7.19 4.56 9.54
C PRO A 55 -8.33 4.69 8.52
N LYS A 56 -9.58 4.47 8.97
CA LYS A 56 -10.76 4.73 8.13
C LYS A 56 -11.02 6.24 8.05
N GLY A 57 -11.23 6.73 6.84
CA GLY A 57 -11.78 8.04 6.54
C GLY A 57 -13.31 8.01 6.47
N LYS A 58 -13.92 9.20 6.43
CA LYS A 58 -15.35 9.41 6.21
C LYS A 58 -15.71 9.48 4.73
N THR A 59 -14.71 9.70 3.88
CA THR A 59 -14.85 9.74 2.41
C THR A 59 -13.86 8.78 1.75
N LEU A 60 -14.10 8.51 0.47
CA LEU A 60 -13.16 7.74 -0.35
C LEU A 60 -11.81 8.44 -0.45
N GLU A 61 -11.84 9.76 -0.56
CA GLU A 61 -10.64 10.59 -0.65
C GLU A 61 -9.79 10.51 0.62
N GLU A 62 -10.42 10.63 1.79
CA GLU A 62 -9.74 10.50 3.09
C GLU A 62 -9.16 9.09 3.26
N ASN A 63 -9.87 8.05 2.79
CA ASN A 63 -9.39 6.68 2.80
C ASN A 63 -8.11 6.49 1.97
N TRP A 64 -8.04 7.12 0.81
CA TRP A 64 -6.84 7.10 -0.02
C TRP A 64 -5.69 7.91 0.57
N ASP A 65 -5.98 9.08 1.14
CA ASP A 65 -4.97 9.88 1.82
C ASP A 65 -4.36 9.10 3.00
N ASN A 66 -5.20 8.45 3.83
CA ASN A 66 -4.75 7.61 4.93
C ASN A 66 -3.90 6.42 4.46
N ALA A 67 -4.25 5.78 3.34
CA ALA A 67 -3.47 4.67 2.78
C ALA A 67 -2.10 5.15 2.28
N VAL A 68 -2.05 6.29 1.60
CA VAL A 68 -0.80 6.91 1.14
C VAL A 68 0.08 7.32 2.32
N GLU A 69 -0.50 7.86 3.39
CA GLU A 69 0.23 8.21 4.62
C GLU A 69 0.88 6.99 5.26
N VAL A 70 0.16 5.86 5.39
CA VAL A 70 0.73 4.61 5.92
C VAL A 70 1.90 4.12 5.07
N LEU A 71 1.78 4.21 3.74
CA LEU A 71 2.90 3.85 2.86
C LEU A 71 4.07 4.82 3.02
N GLU A 72 3.82 6.11 3.23
CA GLU A 72 4.85 7.11 3.49
C GLU A 72 5.60 6.83 4.80
N MET A 73 4.90 6.45 5.87
CA MET A 73 5.52 6.03 7.13
C MET A 73 6.45 4.82 6.93
N ILE A 74 6.06 3.87 6.08
CA ILE A 74 6.91 2.73 5.71
C ILE A 74 8.15 3.19 4.93
N VAL A 75 7.98 4.07 3.94
CA VAL A 75 9.08 4.61 3.14
C VAL A 75 10.09 5.32 4.04
N LYS A 76 9.63 6.14 4.98
CA LYS A 76 10.47 6.84 5.97
C LYS A 76 11.11 5.92 7.01
N GLY A 77 10.65 4.67 7.11
CA GLY A 77 11.13 3.70 8.09
C GLY A 77 10.59 3.91 9.51
N GLU A 78 9.47 4.62 9.64
CA GLU A 78 8.78 4.81 10.92
C GLU A 78 8.05 3.52 11.36
N ILE A 79 7.60 2.73 10.39
CA ILE A 79 7.00 1.40 10.58
C ILE A 79 7.51 0.42 9.53
N GLU A 80 7.48 -0.87 9.82
CA GLU A 80 7.84 -1.93 8.86
C GLU A 80 6.62 -2.42 8.07
N PRO A 81 6.77 -2.81 6.80
CA PRO A 81 5.68 -3.38 6.02
C PRO A 81 5.36 -4.79 6.51
N ASN A 82 4.08 -5.13 6.63
CA ASN A 82 3.62 -6.46 6.96
C ASN A 82 2.80 -7.04 5.81
N LEU A 83 3.43 -7.86 4.96
CA LEU A 83 2.75 -8.56 3.86
C LEU A 83 2.33 -10.00 4.22
N GLY A 84 2.51 -10.40 5.49
CA GLY A 84 2.28 -11.79 5.95
C GLY A 84 3.34 -12.80 5.49
N ASP A 85 4.35 -12.34 4.73
CA ASP A 85 5.53 -13.10 4.31
C ASP A 85 6.76 -12.21 4.56
N GLU A 86 7.69 -12.68 5.39
CA GLU A 86 8.85 -11.92 5.84
C GLU A 86 9.83 -11.64 4.69
N ASP A 87 10.05 -12.62 3.80
CA ASP A 87 10.93 -12.47 2.65
C ASP A 87 10.39 -11.46 1.65
N VAL A 88 9.07 -11.47 1.41
CA VAL A 88 8.40 -10.49 0.55
C VAL A 88 8.46 -9.11 1.20
N SER A 89 8.15 -9.00 2.50
CA SER A 89 8.16 -7.73 3.25
C SER A 89 9.55 -7.08 3.23
N ASN A 90 10.60 -7.87 3.45
CA ASN A 90 11.99 -7.39 3.40
C ASN A 90 12.43 -6.96 1.99
N ARG A 91 12.03 -7.67 0.93
CA ARG A 91 12.29 -7.23 -0.45
C ARG A 91 11.55 -5.93 -0.76
N PHE A 92 10.28 -5.86 -0.41
CA PHE A 92 9.44 -4.70 -0.66
C PHE A 92 10.02 -3.46 0.02
N LEU A 93 10.41 -3.53 1.30
CA LEU A 93 11.04 -2.43 2.01
C LEU A 93 12.32 -1.92 1.33
N ARG A 94 13.18 -2.83 0.85
CA ARG A 94 14.41 -2.46 0.12
C ARG A 94 14.10 -1.73 -1.18
N VAL A 95 13.07 -2.17 -1.92
CA VAL A 95 12.65 -1.51 -3.16
C VAL A 95 12.05 -0.13 -2.88
N LEU A 96 11.21 0.00 -1.85
CA LEU A 96 10.65 1.29 -1.43
C LEU A 96 11.76 2.30 -1.08
N LYS A 97 12.70 1.93 -0.21
CA LYS A 97 13.81 2.81 0.19
C LYS A 97 14.71 3.24 -0.95
N ARG A 98 14.80 2.45 -2.03
CA ARG A 98 15.63 2.77 -3.19
C ARG A 98 14.93 3.70 -4.18
N ASN A 99 13.61 3.63 -4.28
CA ASN A 99 12.85 4.28 -5.35
C ASN A 99 12.00 5.46 -4.86
N LEU A 100 11.57 5.46 -3.60
CA LEU A 100 10.57 6.39 -3.07
C LEU A 100 11.03 7.27 -1.90
N LEU A 101 12.17 6.94 -1.28
CA LEU A 101 12.85 7.78 -0.29
C LEU A 101 13.65 8.88 -1.00
#